data_AF-A0A7K2QLY1-F1
#
_entry.id   AF-A0A7K2QLY1-F1
#
_cell.length_a   1.000
_cell.length_b   1.000
_cell.length_c   1.000
_cell.angle_alpha   90.00
_cell.angle_beta   90.00
_cell.angle_gamma   90.00
#
_symmetry.space_group_name_H-M   'P 1'
#
loop_
_entity.id
_entity.type
_entity.pdbx_description
1 polymer ?
#
loop_
_entity_poly.entity_id
_entity_poly.type
_entity_poly.pdbx_seq_one_letter_code
_entity_poly.pdbx_strand_id
1 'polypeptide(L)'
;APADVFSLAAVLVYAATGRGPFLTGGEELSLPALLYRIVHDEPVLDGVPEPFLALVRECLAKDPARRPTAEEVRARLGAAREGDW
;
A
#
# COMPACT_ATOMS: atom_id res chain seq x y z
N ALA A 1 -2.42 -13.52 -6.54
CA ALA A 1 -2.49 -14.05 -5.15
C ALA A 1 -2.57 -12.88 -4.15
N PRO A 2 -2.96 -13.10 -2.87
CA PRO A 2 -3.00 -12.02 -1.87
C PRO A 2 -1.67 -11.29 -1.65
N ALA A 3 -0.55 -11.96 -1.92
CA ALA A 3 0.78 -11.33 -1.89
C ALA A 3 0.94 -10.28 -3.01
N ASP A 4 0.40 -10.52 -4.20
CA ASP A 4 0.49 -9.57 -5.32
C ASP A 4 -0.31 -8.29 -5.04
N VAL A 5 -1.47 -8.40 -4.36
CA VAL A 5 -2.29 -7.26 -3.94
C VAL A 5 -1.52 -6.38 -2.94
N PHE A 6 -0.80 -7.00 -2.01
CA PHE A 6 0.04 -6.28 -1.06
C PHE A 6 1.21 -5.57 -1.76
N SER A 7 1.92 -6.28 -2.65
CA SER A 7 3.03 -5.70 -3.42
C SER A 7 2.57 -4.57 -4.33
N LEU A 8 1.40 -4.70 -4.97
CA LEU A 8 0.80 -3.63 -5.77
C LEU A 8 0.56 -2.37 -4.93
N ALA A 9 -0.04 -2.51 -3.74
CA ALA A 9 -0.27 -1.35 -2.88
C ALA A 9 1.03 -0.70 -2.41
N ALA A 10 2.07 -1.49 -2.11
CA ALA A 10 3.39 -0.95 -1.80
C ALA A 10 3.98 -0.13 -2.96
N VAL A 11 3.82 -0.59 -4.21
CA VAL A 11 4.22 0.15 -5.41
C VAL A 11 3.41 1.43 -5.58
N LEU A 12 2.09 1.41 -5.35
CA LEU A 12 1.24 2.60 -5.42
C LEU A 12 1.64 3.67 -4.39
N VAL A 13 1.94 3.26 -3.15
CA VAL A 13 2.44 4.18 -2.12
C VAL A 13 3.76 4.79 -2.54
N TYR A 14 4.68 3.99 -3.08
CA TYR A 14 5.95 4.49 -3.61
C TYR A 14 5.76 5.46 -4.77
N ALA A 15 4.86 5.15 -5.72
CA ALA A 15 4.57 6.03 -6.85
C ALA A 15 4.00 7.38 -6.40
N ALA A 16 3.14 7.40 -5.38
CA ALA A 16 2.53 8.62 -4.86
C ALA A 16 3.48 9.45 -3.99
N THR A 17 4.39 8.81 -3.24
CA THR A 17 5.12 9.48 -2.14
C THR A 17 6.65 9.46 -2.28
N GLY A 18 7.19 8.69 -3.23
CA GLY A 18 8.64 8.45 -3.37
C GLY A 18 9.23 7.50 -2.32
N ARG A 19 8.41 6.88 -1.47
CA ARG A 19 8.85 5.97 -0.39
C ARG A 19 7.88 4.81 -0.20
N GLY A 20 8.40 3.69 0.31
CA GLY A 20 7.58 2.52 0.60
C GLY A 20 6.66 2.72 1.82
N PRO A 21 5.59 1.91 1.97
CA PRO A 21 4.61 2.05 3.04
C PRO A 21 5.15 1.76 4.44
N PHE A 22 6.37 1.23 4.59
CA PHE A 22 6.97 0.89 5.88
C PHE A 22 8.26 1.66 6.15
N LEU A 23 8.48 2.75 5.39
CA LEU A 23 9.62 3.64 5.52
C LEU A 23 9.14 5.08 5.73
N THR A 24 9.81 5.80 6.61
CA THR A 24 9.65 7.25 6.74
C THR A 24 10.63 7.98 5.82
N GLY A 25 10.36 9.25 5.50
CA GLY A 25 11.16 10.01 4.53
C GLY A 25 12.63 10.12 4.95
N GLY A 26 13.54 9.63 4.09
CA GLY A 26 14.99 9.65 4.34
C GLY A 26 15.51 8.57 5.30
N GLU A 27 14.66 7.61 5.70
CA GLU A 27 15.02 6.53 6.61
C GLU A 27 15.71 5.38 5.86
N GLU A 28 16.91 5.00 6.31
CA GLU A 28 17.55 3.74 5.92
C GLU A 28 17.39 2.71 7.04
N LEU A 29 16.77 1.57 6.72
CA LEU A 29 16.63 0.43 7.63
C LEU A 29 17.41 -0.76 7.11
N SER A 30 17.97 -1.54 8.04
CA SER A 30 18.46 -2.87 7.70
C SER A 30 17.31 -3.77 7.24
N LEU A 31 17.60 -4.75 6.37
CA LEU A 31 16.59 -5.69 5.88
C LEU A 31 15.82 -6.39 7.01
N PRO A 32 16.46 -6.89 8.10
CA PRO A 32 15.72 -7.50 9.21
C PRO A 32 14.76 -6.54 9.91
N ALA A 33 15.15 -5.27 10.09
CA ALA A 33 14.30 -4.26 10.70
C ALA A 33 13.10 -3.90 9.80
N LEU A 34 13.32 -3.79 8.50
CA LEU A 34 12.26 -3.56 7.53
C LEU A 34 11.27 -4.74 7.49
N LEU A 35 11.75 -5.98 7.48
CA LEU A 35 10.90 -7.17 7.51
C LEU A 35 10.07 -7.25 8.79
N TYR A 36 10.68 -6.93 9.94
CA TYR A 36 9.95 -6.84 11.21
C TYR A 36 8.80 -5.83 11.12
N ARG A 37 9.08 -4.62 10.62
CA ARG A 37 8.09 -3.55 10.45
C ARG A 37 6.97 -3.93 9.48
N ILE A 38 7.30 -4.59 8.38
CA ILE A 38 6.31 -5.12 7.42
C ILE A 38 5.35 -6.11 8.11
N VAL A 39 5.81 -6.89 9.08
CA VAL A 39 4.96 -7.86 9.78
C VAL A 39 4.15 -7.20 10.90
N HIS A 40 4.74 -6.26 11.64
CA HIS A 40 4.21 -5.82 12.93
C HIS A 40 3.61 -4.40 12.96
N ASP A 41 4.07 -3.48 12.12
CA ASP A 41 3.66 -2.07 12.22
C ASP A 41 2.63 -1.70 11.15
N GLU A 42 1.84 -0.66 11.39
CA GLU A 42 0.91 -0.12 10.39
C GLU A 42 1.64 0.62 9.26
N PRO A 43 1.09 0.64 8.03
CA PRO A 43 1.71 1.36 6.93
C PRO A 43 1.60 2.87 7.12
N VAL A 44 2.66 3.57 6.75
CA VAL A 44 2.73 5.03 6.67
C VAL A 44 2.21 5.47 5.31
N LEU A 45 1.10 6.21 5.30
CA LEU A 45 0.38 6.59 4.06
C LEU A 45 0.36 8.10 3.81
N ASP A 46 1.13 8.90 4.56
CA ASP A 46 1.18 10.35 4.35
C ASP A 46 1.68 10.67 2.94
N GLY A 47 0.87 11.45 2.21
CA GLY A 47 1.11 11.82 0.82
C GLY A 47 0.38 10.96 -0.22
N VAL A 48 -0.27 9.86 0.18
CA VAL A 48 -1.16 9.12 -0.72
C VAL A 48 -2.45 9.93 -0.93
N PRO A 49 -2.93 10.13 -2.17
CA PRO A 49 -4.15 10.89 -2.42
C PRO A 49 -5.36 10.28 -1.72
N GLU A 50 -6.22 11.14 -1.18
CA GLU A 50 -7.36 10.76 -0.34
C GLU A 50 -8.24 9.66 -0.95
N PRO A 51 -8.62 9.70 -2.24
CA PRO A 51 -9.47 8.68 -2.85
C PRO A 51 -8.89 7.26 -2.79
N PHE A 52 -7.56 7.12 -2.70
CA PHE A 52 -6.88 5.84 -2.69
C PHE A 52 -6.54 5.33 -1.28
N LEU A 53 -6.63 6.16 -0.25
CA LEU A 53 -6.18 5.82 1.11
C LEU A 53 -6.85 4.55 1.66
N ALA A 54 -8.17 4.45 1.51
CA ALA A 54 -8.94 3.31 2.02
C ALA A 54 -8.53 2.01 1.30
N LEU A 55 -8.46 2.05 -0.03
CA LEU A 55 -8.08 0.90 -0.85
C LEU A 55 -6.65 0.44 -0.54
N VAL A 56 -5.69 1.36 -0.51
CA VAL A 56 -4.29 1.06 -0.22
C VAL A 56 -4.13 0.44 1.17
N ARG A 57 -4.84 0.97 2.18
CA ARG A 57 -4.83 0.42 3.54
C ARG A 57 -5.34 -1.01 3.59
N GLU A 58 -6.45 -1.31 2.91
CA GLU A 58 -7.02 -2.66 2.85
C GLU A 58 -6.08 -3.65 2.15
N CYS A 59 -5.46 -3.24 1.04
CA CYS A 59 -4.48 -4.05 0.32
C CYS A 59 -3.22 -4.36 1.16
N LEU A 60 -2.83 -3.46 2.07
CA LEU A 60 -1.69 -3.62 2.98
C LEU A 60 -2.04 -4.35 4.29
N ALA A 61 -3.24 -4.91 4.42
CA ALA A 61 -3.64 -5.67 5.60
C ALA A 61 -2.65 -6.81 5.89
N LYS A 62 -2.27 -6.96 7.17
CA LYS A 62 -1.32 -8.00 7.60
C LYS A 62 -1.85 -9.41 7.35
N ASP A 63 -3.12 -9.61 7.64
CA ASP A 63 -3.82 -10.85 7.34
C ASP A 63 -4.15 -10.91 5.84
N PRO A 64 -3.59 -11.88 5.08
CA PRO A 64 -3.89 -12.04 3.66
C PRO A 64 -5.37 -12.22 3.35
N ALA A 65 -6.17 -12.78 4.26
CA ALA A 65 -7.60 -13.00 4.06
C ALA A 65 -8.43 -11.71 4.17
N ARG A 66 -7.87 -10.65 4.75
CA ARG A 66 -8.53 -9.33 4.87
C ARG A 66 -8.29 -8.42 3.66
N ARG A 67 -7.43 -8.84 2.72
CA ARG A 67 -7.12 -8.05 1.52
C ARG A 67 -8.22 -8.24 0.47
N PRO A 68 -8.57 -7.19 -0.29
CA PRO A 68 -9.44 -7.36 -1.45
C PRO A 68 -8.78 -8.26 -2.49
N THR A 69 -9.59 -8.89 -3.31
CA THR A 69 -9.15 -9.62 -4.50
C THR A 69 -8.64 -8.64 -5.56
N ALA A 70 -7.78 -9.11 -6.46
CA ALA A 70 -7.29 -8.29 -7.57
C ALA A 70 -8.42 -7.76 -8.46
N GLU A 71 -9.53 -8.50 -8.57
CA GLU A 71 -10.73 -8.08 -9.30
C GLU A 71 -11.42 -6.88 -8.63
N GLU A 72 -11.59 -6.91 -7.31
CA GLU A 72 -12.16 -5.80 -6.54
C GLU A 72 -11.27 -4.56 -6.57
N VAL A 73 -9.94 -4.75 -6.48
CA VAL A 73 -8.97 -3.64 -6.64
C VAL A 73 -9.14 -2.99 -8.01
N ARG A 74 -9.19 -3.79 -9.09
CA ARG A 74 -9.39 -3.26 -10.45
C ARG A 74 -10.71 -2.50 -10.59
N ALA A 75 -11.80 -3.04 -10.04
CA ALA A 75 -13.11 -2.39 -10.09
C ALA A 75 -13.11 -1.02 -9.40
N ARG A 76 -12.45 -0.91 -8.24
CA ARG A 76 -12.36 0.36 -7.49
C ARG A 76 -11.44 1.38 -8.17
N LEU A 77 -10.33 0.94 -8.76
CA LEU A 77 -9.44 1.83 -9.52
C LEU A 77 -10.06 2.30 -10.84
N GLY A 78 -10.82 1.45 -11.53
CA GLY A 78 -11.54 1.85 -12.75
C GLY A 78 -12.71 2.80 -12.53
N ALA A 79 -13.17 2.94 -11.28
CA ALA A 79 -14.17 3.92 -10.88
C ALA A 79 -13.55 5.30 -10.58
N ALA A 80 -12.26 5.37 -10.23
CA ALA A 80 -11.52 6.62 -10.13
C ALA A 80 -11.29 7.15 -11.55
N ARG A 81 -11.71 8.39 -11.83
CA ARG A 81 -11.63 8.97 -13.18
C ARG A 81 -10.25 9.59 -13.38
N GLU A 82 -9.86 9.74 -14.65
CA GLU A 82 -8.69 10.52 -15.03
C GLU A 82 -8.87 11.97 -14.57
N GLY A 83 -8.16 12.35 -13.50
CA GLY A 83 -8.34 13.62 -12.78
C GLY A 83 -8.30 13.51 -11.24
N ASP A 84 -8.40 12.31 -10.68
CA ASP A 84 -8.37 12.08 -9.21
C ASP A 84 -6.94 11.85 -8.65
N TRP A 85 -5.90 12.04 -9.47
CA TRP A 85 -4.47 11.92 -9.14
C TRP A 85 -3.80 13.30 -9.08
#